data_AF-A0A453LFP6-F1
#
_entry.id   AF-A0A453LFP6-F1
#
_cell.length_a   1.000
_cell.length_b   1.000
_cell.length_c   1.000
_cell.angle_alpha   90.00
_cell.angle_beta   90.00
_cell.angle_gamma   90.00
#
_symmetry.space_group_name_H-M   'P 1'
#
loop_
_entity.id
_entity.type
_entity.pdbx_description
1 polymer ?
#
loop_
_entity_poly.entity_id
_entity_poly.type
_entity_poly.pdbx_seq_one_letter_code
_entity_poly.pdbx_strand_id
1 'polypeptide(L)'
;IFGADSTDAAKSMDAAIAPAITMNLRWAAVLGNHDQEGTLSREGVMRHLVGMKNTLSRFNPEGVEIDGFGNYNLEVGGVEGTLLANKSVLNLYFLDSGDRSTVWWIPGYGWIKASQQAWFKQTSLSLQVNKLVICHHLGVILTPCTFY
;
A
#
# COMPACT_ATOMS: atom_id res chain seq x y z
N ILE A 1 9.85 -3.16 -15.75
CA ILE A 1 10.02 -4.48 -15.11
C ILE A 1 11.26 -5.10 -15.72
N PHE A 2 12.23 -5.57 -14.93
CA PHE A 2 13.49 -6.14 -15.44
C PHE A 2 13.31 -7.20 -16.53
N GLY A 3 14.17 -7.18 -17.53
CA GLY A 3 14.25 -8.18 -18.61
C GLY A 3 15.26 -7.76 -19.67
N ALA A 4 15.89 -8.71 -20.36
CA ALA A 4 16.91 -8.43 -21.38
C ALA A 4 16.41 -7.51 -22.50
N ASP A 5 15.11 -7.61 -22.83
CA ASP A 5 14.45 -6.79 -23.84
C ASP A 5 13.71 -5.56 -23.25
N SER A 6 13.74 -5.36 -21.93
CA SER A 6 13.12 -4.22 -21.25
C SER A 6 14.10 -3.04 -21.19
N THR A 7 14.19 -2.29 -22.28
CA THR A 7 15.04 -1.09 -22.37
C THR A 7 14.46 0.14 -21.69
N ASP A 8 13.19 0.11 -21.30
CA ASP A 8 12.48 1.22 -20.65
C ASP A 8 11.53 0.68 -19.58
N ALA A 9 11.85 0.94 -18.31
CA ALA A 9 11.08 0.46 -17.17
C ALA A 9 9.68 1.08 -17.11
N ALA A 10 9.54 2.36 -17.49
CA ALA A 10 8.25 3.07 -17.48
C ALA A 10 7.31 2.47 -18.53
N LYS A 11 7.79 2.31 -19.77
CA LYS A 11 6.99 1.69 -20.84
C LYS A 11 6.58 0.25 -20.51
N SER A 12 7.46 -0.49 -19.85
CA SER A 12 7.15 -1.86 -19.41
C SER A 12 6.03 -1.87 -18.37
N MET A 13 6.01 -0.91 -17.44
CA MET A 13 4.92 -0.75 -16.48
C MET A 13 3.63 -0.30 -17.16
N ASP A 14 3.72 0.64 -18.10
CA ASP A 14 2.58 1.08 -18.90
C ASP A 14 1.93 -0.10 -19.62
N ALA A 15 2.73 -0.95 -20.27
CA ALA A 15 2.25 -2.15 -20.94
C ALA A 15 1.62 -3.17 -19.97
N ALA A 16 2.23 -3.39 -18.81
CA ALA A 16 1.73 -4.35 -17.81
C ALA A 16 0.37 -3.93 -17.23
N ILE A 17 0.16 -2.63 -17.04
CA ILE A 17 -1.05 -2.08 -16.39
C ILE A 17 -2.11 -1.66 -17.42
N ALA A 18 -1.75 -1.47 -18.69
CA ALA A 18 -2.65 -1.08 -19.77
C ALA A 18 -3.97 -1.88 -19.82
N PRO A 19 -4.00 -3.22 -19.59
CA PRO A 19 -5.26 -3.96 -19.55
C PRO A 19 -6.24 -3.45 -18.49
N ALA A 20 -5.77 -3.20 -17.26
CA ALA A 20 -6.61 -2.69 -16.18
C ALA A 20 -7.13 -1.28 -16.48
N ILE A 21 -6.28 -0.42 -17.03
CA ILE A 21 -6.68 0.94 -17.45
C ILE A 21 -7.73 0.89 -18.57
N THR A 22 -7.51 0.03 -19.57
CA THR A 22 -8.43 -0.12 -20.73
C THR A 22 -9.79 -0.65 -20.30
N MET A 23 -9.83 -1.54 -19.32
CA MET A 23 -11.07 -2.05 -18.71
C MET A 23 -11.69 -1.10 -17.69
N ASN A 24 -11.13 0.11 -17.51
CA ASN A 24 -11.54 1.09 -16.52
C ASN A 24 -11.58 0.55 -15.07
N LEU A 25 -10.68 -0.38 -14.75
CA LEU A 25 -10.53 -0.94 -13.42
C LEU A 25 -9.67 -0.04 -12.54
N ARG A 26 -10.06 0.10 -11.28
CA ARG A 26 -9.17 0.64 -10.24
C ARG A 26 -8.16 -0.42 -9.85
N TRP A 27 -6.91 -0.03 -9.66
CA TRP A 27 -5.82 -0.94 -9.33
C TRP A 27 -4.88 -0.30 -8.32
N ALA A 28 -4.13 -1.12 -7.59
CA ALA A 28 -3.11 -0.69 -6.66
C ALA A 28 -1.91 -1.64 -6.79
N ALA A 29 -0.71 -1.14 -6.49
CA ALA A 29 0.53 -1.89 -6.64
C ALA A 29 1.50 -1.61 -5.49
N VAL A 30 2.27 -2.64 -5.15
CA VAL A 30 3.47 -2.55 -4.31
C VAL A 30 4.65 -3.02 -5.13
N LEU A 31 5.82 -2.44 -4.90
CA LEU A 31 6.99 -2.70 -5.72
C LEU A 31 7.57 -4.09 -5.44
N GLY A 32 7.86 -4.83 -6.51
CA GLY A 32 8.74 -5.98 -6.47
C GLY A 32 10.22 -5.59 -6.38
N ASN A 33 11.08 -6.59 -6.19
CA ASN A 33 12.52 -6.40 -6.21
C ASN A 33 13.02 -6.09 -7.64
N HIS A 34 12.44 -6.71 -8.66
CA HIS A 34 12.83 -6.54 -10.07
C HIS A 34 12.34 -5.24 -10.72
N ASP A 35 11.44 -4.50 -10.08
CA ASP A 35 10.85 -3.32 -10.70
C ASP A 35 11.85 -2.17 -10.86
N GLN A 36 12.87 -2.13 -10.00
CA GLN A 36 13.93 -1.11 -9.98
C GLN A 36 15.20 -1.49 -10.74
N GLU A 37 15.28 -2.69 -11.31
CA GLU A 37 16.50 -3.16 -11.99
C GLU A 37 16.59 -2.68 -13.46
N GLY A 38 15.65 -1.83 -13.89
CA GLY A 38 15.62 -1.20 -15.22
C GLY A 38 16.14 0.24 -15.21
N THR A 39 15.51 1.12 -15.99
CA THR A 39 15.93 2.52 -16.16
C THR A 39 15.45 3.48 -15.06
N LEU A 40 14.59 3.03 -14.14
CA LEU A 40 14.05 3.85 -13.05
C LEU A 40 14.58 3.38 -11.69
N SER A 41 14.86 4.35 -10.81
CA SER A 41 15.09 4.06 -9.38
C SER A 41 13.81 3.53 -8.72
N ARG A 42 13.94 2.90 -7.54
CA ARG A 42 12.77 2.45 -6.74
C ARG A 42 11.74 3.55 -6.52
N GLU A 43 12.24 4.74 -6.18
CA GLU A 43 11.40 5.93 -6.03
C GLU A 43 10.75 6.33 -7.36
N GLY A 44 11.53 6.34 -8.44
CA GLY A 44 11.05 6.68 -9.78
C GLY A 44 9.93 5.75 -10.25
N VAL A 45 10.06 4.44 -9.98
CA VAL A 45 9.02 3.45 -10.21
C VAL A 45 7.74 3.81 -9.47
N MET A 46 7.85 4.08 -8.15
CA MET A 46 6.67 4.40 -7.36
C MET A 46 6.00 5.69 -7.84
N ARG A 47 6.79 6.73 -8.15
CA ARG A 47 6.28 8.00 -8.71
C ARG A 47 5.55 7.78 -10.04
N HIS A 48 6.08 6.91 -10.90
CA HIS A 48 5.41 6.53 -12.15
C HIS A 48 4.06 5.88 -11.88
N LEU A 49 4.01 4.83 -11.04
CA LEU A 49 2.79 4.09 -10.70
C LEU A 49 1.69 4.98 -10.06
N VAL A 50 2.07 5.95 -9.23
CA VAL A 50 1.12 6.91 -8.60
C VAL A 50 0.59 7.92 -9.62
N GLY A 51 1.34 8.21 -10.69
CA GLY A 51 0.91 9.11 -11.76
C GLY A 51 -0.01 8.48 -12.82
N MET A 52 -0.16 7.16 -12.81
CA MET A 52 -0.91 6.42 -13.82
C MET A 52 -2.43 6.51 -13.62
N LYS A 53 -3.19 6.38 -14.72
CA LYS A 53 -4.65 6.45 -14.70
C LYS A 53 -5.27 5.34 -13.83
N ASN A 54 -6.35 5.67 -13.11
CA ASN A 54 -7.13 4.76 -12.26
C ASN A 54 -6.34 4.08 -11.12
N THR A 55 -5.11 4.54 -10.85
CA THR A 55 -4.32 4.05 -9.73
C THR A 55 -4.95 4.47 -8.40
N LEU A 56 -4.93 3.54 -7.46
CA LEU A 56 -5.15 3.78 -6.05
C LEU A 56 -3.84 3.70 -5.26
N SER A 57 -2.73 3.40 -5.93
CA SER A 57 -1.40 3.41 -5.33
C SER A 57 -1.09 4.79 -4.77
N ARG A 58 -0.41 4.83 -3.63
CA ARG A 58 0.01 6.08 -2.98
C ARG A 58 1.48 6.02 -2.65
N PHE A 59 2.10 7.18 -2.57
CA PHE A 59 3.43 7.28 -1.97
C PHE A 59 3.34 7.04 -0.45
N ASN A 60 4.50 7.08 0.22
CA ASN A 60 4.52 7.01 1.69
C ASN A 60 3.68 8.14 2.31
N PRO A 61 3.14 7.95 3.52
CA PRO A 61 2.37 8.98 4.21
C PRO A 61 3.26 10.20 4.48
N GLU A 62 2.70 11.40 4.28
CA GLU A 62 3.42 12.65 4.53
C GLU A 62 3.87 12.76 6.00
N GLY A 63 5.10 13.24 6.21
CA GLY A 63 5.67 13.43 7.55
C GLY A 63 6.03 12.14 8.28
N VAL A 64 5.91 10.96 7.65
CA VAL A 64 6.30 9.68 8.24
C VAL A 64 7.62 9.21 7.64
N GLU A 65 8.65 9.10 8.47
CA GLU A 65 9.89 8.42 8.10
C GLU A 65 9.67 6.91 8.11
N ILE A 66 9.65 6.32 6.91
CA ILE A 66 9.42 4.89 6.70
C ILE A 66 10.34 4.38 5.59
N ASP A 67 10.89 3.19 5.79
CA ASP A 67 11.74 2.54 4.80
C ASP A 67 10.97 2.19 3.52
N GLY A 68 11.67 2.31 2.38
CA GLY A 68 11.10 2.02 1.06
C GLY A 68 10.15 3.11 0.56
N PHE A 69 9.38 2.79 -0.48
CA PHE A 69 8.43 3.69 -1.12
C PHE A 69 7.11 2.97 -1.39
N GLY A 70 5.99 3.68 -1.28
CA GLY A 70 4.69 3.07 -1.53
C GLY A 70 4.21 2.20 -0.36
N ASN A 71 4.50 2.64 0.87
CA ASN A 71 3.85 2.09 2.06
C ASN A 71 2.52 2.82 2.29
N TYR A 72 1.38 2.14 2.11
CA TYR A 72 0.06 2.78 2.26
C TYR A 72 -1.05 1.77 2.59
N ASN A 73 -2.16 2.28 3.13
CA ASN A 73 -3.36 1.50 3.39
C ASN A 73 -4.51 1.93 2.47
N LEU A 74 -5.25 0.95 1.96
CA LEU A 74 -6.52 1.15 1.26
C LEU A 74 -7.66 0.49 2.02
N GLU A 75 -8.71 1.25 2.25
CA GLU A 75 -9.95 0.74 2.85
C GLU A 75 -10.91 0.30 1.74
N VAL A 76 -11.37 -0.94 1.82
CA VAL A 76 -12.47 -1.44 1.01
C VAL A 76 -13.76 -1.15 1.76
N GLY A 77 -14.59 -0.29 1.19
CA GLY A 77 -15.91 0.03 1.71
C GLY A 77 -16.93 -1.07 1.43
N GLY A 78 -17.93 -1.19 2.29
CA GLY A 78 -19.09 -2.03 2.03
C GLY A 78 -19.91 -1.49 0.85
N VAL A 79 -20.61 -2.40 0.19
CA VAL A 79 -21.38 -2.11 -1.03
C VAL A 79 -22.45 -1.06 -0.72
N GLU A 80 -22.57 -0.08 -1.61
CA GLU A 80 -23.60 0.95 -1.53
C GLU A 80 -25.01 0.35 -1.46
N GLY A 81 -25.89 0.93 -0.65
CA GLY A 81 -27.25 0.41 -0.44
C GLY A 81 -27.34 -0.80 0.51
N THR A 82 -26.23 -1.27 1.10
CA THR A 82 -26.23 -2.34 2.11
C THR A 82 -26.08 -1.79 3.53
N LEU A 83 -26.29 -2.63 4.56
CA LEU A 83 -26.03 -2.28 5.97
C LEU A 83 -24.56 -1.96 6.27
N LEU A 84 -23.67 -2.29 5.33
CA LEU A 84 -22.23 -2.01 5.37
C LEU A 84 -21.85 -0.81 4.52
N ALA A 85 -22.80 -0.14 3.85
CA ALA A 85 -22.54 1.10 3.14
C ALA A 85 -21.88 2.12 4.09
N ASN A 86 -20.87 2.83 3.58
CA ASN A 86 -20.03 3.77 4.33
C ASN A 86 -19.24 3.15 5.50
N LYS A 87 -19.13 1.82 5.58
CA LYS A 87 -18.27 1.13 6.55
C LYS A 87 -17.10 0.48 5.84
N SER A 88 -15.92 0.61 6.42
CA SER A 88 -14.72 -0.12 6.00
C SER A 88 -14.83 -1.58 6.40
N VAL A 89 -14.92 -2.48 5.42
CA VAL A 89 -15.07 -3.93 5.60
C VAL A 89 -13.75 -4.68 5.53
N LEU A 90 -12.75 -4.13 4.83
CA LEU A 90 -11.42 -4.71 4.71
C LEU A 90 -10.36 -3.60 4.59
N ASN A 91 -9.20 -3.81 5.21
CA ASN A 91 -8.03 -2.95 5.05
C ASN A 91 -6.95 -3.71 4.29
N LEU A 92 -6.42 -3.11 3.23
CA LEU A 92 -5.33 -3.63 2.43
C LEU A 92 -4.08 -2.79 2.72
N TYR A 93 -3.07 -3.42 3.33
CA TYR A 93 -1.80 -2.78 3.63
C TYR A 93 -0.77 -3.16 2.57
N PHE A 94 -0.19 -2.15 1.94
CA PHE A 94 0.87 -2.27 0.96
C PHE A 94 2.16 -1.84 1.65
N LEU A 95 3.16 -2.74 1.69
CA LEU A 95 4.43 -2.49 2.36
C LEU A 95 5.60 -2.83 1.43
N ASP A 96 6.54 -1.90 1.31
CA ASP A 96 7.72 -2.08 0.48
C ASP A 96 8.88 -2.74 1.24
N SER A 97 9.02 -4.06 1.16
CA SER A 97 10.11 -4.78 1.81
C SER A 97 11.52 -4.44 1.31
N GLY A 98 11.65 -3.59 0.29
CA GLY A 98 12.90 -3.32 -0.41
C GLY A 98 13.25 -4.42 -1.43
N ASP A 99 14.46 -4.33 -1.96
CA ASP A 99 14.98 -5.24 -2.99
C ASP A 99 15.90 -6.31 -2.39
N ARG A 100 17.13 -5.94 -2.04
CA ARG A 100 18.12 -6.83 -1.43
C ARG A 100 18.40 -6.43 0.01
N SER A 101 18.93 -7.38 0.76
CA SER A 101 19.48 -7.13 2.08
C SER A 101 20.55 -6.06 2.01
N THR A 102 20.46 -5.07 2.90
CA THR A 102 21.50 -4.05 3.10
C THR A 102 22.50 -4.45 4.20
N VAL A 103 22.31 -5.63 4.81
CA VAL A 103 23.16 -6.14 5.88
C VAL A 103 24.17 -7.10 5.27
N TRP A 104 25.46 -6.75 5.33
CA TRP A 104 26.51 -7.44 4.56
C TRP A 104 26.67 -8.93 4.88
N TRP A 105 26.34 -9.37 6.10
CA TRP A 105 26.40 -10.78 6.50
C TRP A 105 25.10 -11.56 6.26
N ILE A 106 24.03 -10.90 5.81
CA ILE A 106 22.75 -11.54 5.47
C ILE A 106 22.59 -11.40 3.96
N PRO A 107 22.99 -12.39 3.15
CA PRO A 107 22.80 -12.33 1.71
C PRO A 107 21.31 -12.51 1.36
N GLY A 108 20.91 -12.04 0.18
CA GLY A 108 19.57 -12.30 -0.37
C GLY A 108 18.66 -11.06 -0.37
N TYR A 109 17.37 -11.30 -0.15
CA TYR A 109 16.31 -10.30 -0.30
C TYR A 109 16.15 -9.40 0.93
N GLY A 110 15.57 -8.22 0.72
CA GLY A 110 15.09 -7.36 1.80
C GLY A 110 13.96 -7.98 2.60
N TRP A 111 13.57 -7.33 3.69
CA TRP A 111 12.47 -7.75 4.56
C TRP A 111 11.74 -6.53 5.12
N ILE A 112 10.56 -6.75 5.69
CA ILE A 112 9.79 -5.70 6.36
C ILE A 112 10.55 -5.20 7.59
N LYS A 113 10.96 -3.94 7.56
CA LYS A 113 11.80 -3.30 8.57
C LYS A 113 10.97 -2.76 9.74
N ALA A 114 11.65 -2.42 10.83
CA ALA A 114 11.01 -1.95 12.05
C ALA A 114 10.15 -0.68 11.84
N SER A 115 10.59 0.26 11.00
CA SER A 115 9.83 1.48 10.65
C SER A 115 8.47 1.13 10.03
N GLN A 116 8.44 0.14 9.15
CA GLN A 116 7.23 -0.32 8.47
C GLN A 116 6.30 -1.09 9.39
N GLN A 117 6.86 -1.93 10.28
CA GLN A 117 6.08 -2.61 11.33
C GLN A 117 5.44 -1.60 12.29
N ALA A 118 6.20 -0.57 12.69
CA ALA A 118 5.70 0.50 13.55
C ALA A 118 4.56 1.28 12.88
N TRP A 119 4.75 1.67 11.62
CA TRP A 119 3.72 2.34 10.82
C TRP A 119 2.46 1.48 10.67
N PHE A 120 2.61 0.19 10.33
CA PHE A 120 1.49 -0.74 10.20
C PHE A 120 0.71 -0.83 11.51
N LYS A 121 1.41 -1.02 12.63
CA LYS A 121 0.78 -1.12 13.95
C LYS A 121 0.04 0.17 14.31
N GLN A 122 0.66 1.33 14.13
CA GLN A 122 0.04 2.62 14.43
C GLN A 122 -1.18 2.88 13.55
N THR A 123 -1.07 2.62 12.24
CA THR A 123 -2.15 2.79 11.27
C THR A 123 -3.32 1.86 11.58
N SER A 124 -3.04 0.58 11.85
CA SER A 124 -4.07 -0.41 12.21
C SER A 124 -4.81 -0.02 13.49
N LEU A 125 -4.09 0.45 14.52
CA LEU A 125 -4.71 0.94 15.75
C LEU A 125 -5.58 2.18 15.50
N SER A 126 -5.08 3.16 14.73
CA SER A 126 -5.84 4.37 14.39
C SER A 126 -7.15 4.04 13.68
N LEU A 127 -7.12 3.11 12.72
CA LEU A 127 -8.30 2.69 11.97
C LEU A 127 -9.31 1.93 12.84
N GLN A 128 -8.87 1.23 13.88
CA GLN A 128 -9.77 0.62 14.87
C GLN A 128 -10.41 1.67 15.78
N VAL A 129 -9.65 2.67 16.23
CA VAL A 129 -10.19 3.77 17.06
C VAL A 129 -11.20 4.60 16.27
N ASN A 130 -10.91 4.90 15.00
CA ASN A 130 -11.85 5.62 14.13
C ASN A 130 -13.18 4.87 13.96
N LYS A 131 -13.15 3.53 13.92
CA LYS A 131 -14.38 2.71 13.94
C LYS A 131 -15.15 2.86 15.26
N LEU A 132 -14.45 2.95 16.39
CA LEU A 132 -15.07 3.15 17.71
C LEU A 132 -15.70 4.55 17.85
N VAL A 133 -15.01 5.60 17.37
CA VAL A 133 -15.47 6.99 17.46
C VAL A 133 -16.72 7.25 16.60
N ILE A 134 -16.80 6.65 15.40
CA ILE A 134 -18.04 6.70 14.58
C ILE A 134 -19.19 5.98 15.31
N CYS A 135 -18.91 4.87 15.99
CA CYS A 135 -19.91 4.17 16.81
C CYS A 135 -20.41 5.05 17.96
N HIS A 136 -19.55 5.88 18.57
CA HIS A 136 -19.97 6.82 19.63
C HIS A 136 -20.79 8.02 19.12
N HIS A 137 -20.58 8.47 17.88
CA HIS A 137 -21.39 9.56 17.28
C HIS A 137 -22.79 9.11 16.82
N LEU A 138 -22.98 7.81 16.58
CA LEU A 138 -24.28 7.17 16.36
C LEU A 138 -24.70 6.51 17.69
N GLY A 139 -25.20 7.32 18.61
CA GLY A 139 -25.44 6.97 20.02
C GLY A 139 -25.82 5.51 20.30
N VAL A 140 -24.83 4.72 20.74
CA VAL A 140 -25.02 3.55 21.60
C VAL A 140 -23.85 3.52 22.57
N ILE A 141 -24.14 3.73 23.85
CA ILE A 141 -23.20 3.49 24.95
C ILE A 141 -22.91 1.99 24.98
N LEU A 142 -21.67 1.59 24.73
CA LEU A 142 -21.19 0.27 25.12
C LEU A 142 -19.93 0.41 25.98
N THR A 143 -20.04 -0.17 27.17
CA THR A 143 -19.04 -0.32 28.23
C THR A 143 -17.75 -0.99 27.73
N PRO A 144 -16.59 -0.73 28.36
CA PRO A 144 -15.33 -1.33 27.95
C PRO A 144 -15.32 -2.83 28.27
N CYS A 145 -15.13 -3.68 27.25
CA CYS A 145 -14.73 -5.07 27.45
C CYS A 145 -13.23 -5.11 27.73
N THR A 146 -12.89 -5.30 29.00
CA THR A 146 -11.59 -5.82 29.45
C THR A 146 -11.43 -7.26 28.97
N PHE A 147 -10.32 -7.56 28.30
CA PHE A 147 -9.93 -8.94 27.99
C PHE A 147 -9.35 -9.60 29.26
N TYR A 148 -9.89 -10.75 29.64
CA TYR A 148 -9.17 -11.80 30.36
C TYR A 148 -8.62 -12.79 29.34
#